data_AF-A0A0U4CVF4-F1
#
_entry.id   AF-A0A0U4CVF4-F1
#
_cell.length_a   1.000
_cell.length_b   1.000
_cell.length_c   1.000
_cell.angle_alpha   90.00
_cell.angle_beta   90.00
_cell.angle_gamma   90.00
#
_symmetry.space_group_name_H-M   'P 1'
#
loop_
_entity.id
_entity.type
_entity.pdbx_description
1 polymer ?
#
loop_
_entity_poly.entity_id
_entity_poly.type
_entity_poly.pdbx_seq_one_letter_code
_entity_poly.pdbx_strand_id
1 'polypeptide(L)'
;MLLAEPTAASATDTSRPPRQYLPEDFLVTDWAAIEPFFQELQDRPIHTPAELERWLLDRSELESVLSEDLAWRYIRMTCDTQDATRAEAFQYFVNEVEPQVAPFDHALNEKMLASPHLAGLDERRYGVFLRSVRRASEIYRVENIPLKTEISTKQQQYAATVGAMNVTLDGEELTLPQAADRLKSPDRNVRETAWRAIQARRVQDAEPLDQLFTELVGLRHQVALNAGFANFRDYMFAALGRFDYTPQDCFDFHRAIRETVVPLIDDFDLERRQDLNLPALRPWDLDVDPSGQPPLRPFGTGEELLEKTITVFQNLDSYLGDCLRTMRHMGHLDLESRKGKAPGGYNYPLDETGVPFIFMNATSSLRDVVTMLHEGGHAVHSFLTRGLPLGADKHPPSEVAELASMSMELMSMDQWHVFFPDAEDLRRAKKTHLESVLETFPWVATIDKFQHWIYENPAHTETERHNRWVEVFDEFNQRTVDWTGLEDFKPYLWQKQLHLYEVPFYYIEYAMAQLGAIAVWRNYRQNPAEGLAAYKRALALGYTAPIGQIYAAAGIRFDFSTDYLRTLADFVREEMAAL
;
A
#
# COMPACT_ATOMS: atom_id res chain seq x y z
N MET A 1 -32.84 11.87 1.32
CA MET A 1 -32.23 11.58 2.64
C MET A 1 -30.87 10.99 2.39
N LEU A 2 -29.82 11.75 2.70
CA LEU A 2 -28.48 11.22 2.94
C LEU A 2 -28.60 10.17 4.05
N LEU A 3 -27.90 9.03 3.94
CA LEU A 3 -27.67 8.16 5.10
C LEU A 3 -27.18 9.08 6.23
N ALA A 4 -27.71 8.92 7.44
CA ALA A 4 -27.21 9.67 8.59
C ALA A 4 -25.68 9.52 8.61
N GLU A 5 -24.95 10.63 8.72
CA GLU A 5 -23.48 10.57 8.80
C GLU A 5 -23.13 9.52 9.87
N PRO A 6 -22.39 8.46 9.53
CA PRO A 6 -22.01 7.46 10.52
C PRO A 6 -21.25 8.19 11.61
N THR A 7 -21.83 8.24 12.82
CA THR A 7 -21.13 8.78 13.98
C THR A 7 -19.97 7.84 14.24
N ALA A 8 -18.74 8.33 14.07
CA ALA A 8 -17.54 7.55 14.33
C ALA A 8 -17.65 6.89 15.71
N ALA A 9 -17.38 5.59 15.77
CA ALA A 9 -17.35 4.86 17.03
C ALA A 9 -16.31 5.50 17.97
N SER A 10 -16.49 5.39 19.28
CA SER A 10 -15.50 5.95 20.21
C SER A 10 -14.13 5.30 19.99
N ALA A 11 -13.10 6.10 19.76
CA ALA A 11 -11.73 5.60 19.61
C ALA A 11 -11.23 4.88 20.87
N THR A 12 -11.83 5.15 22.04
CA THR A 12 -11.48 4.55 23.33
C THR A 12 -12.22 3.24 23.62
N ASP A 13 -13.15 2.82 22.77
CA ASP A 13 -13.88 1.57 22.97
C ASP A 13 -13.01 0.37 22.55
N THR A 14 -12.58 -0.43 23.52
CA THR A 14 -11.75 -1.63 23.31
C THR A 14 -12.59 -2.88 23.07
N SER A 15 -13.92 -2.80 23.10
CA SER A 15 -14.79 -3.97 22.91
C SER A 15 -15.00 -4.27 21.44
N ARG A 16 -14.94 -5.56 21.07
CA ARG A 16 -15.44 -5.99 19.76
C ARG A 16 -16.97 -5.92 19.73
N PRO A 17 -17.59 -5.69 18.56
CA PRO A 17 -19.03 -5.85 18.42
C PRO A 17 -19.50 -7.23 18.90
N PRO A 18 -20.67 -7.33 19.55
CA PRO A 18 -21.20 -8.61 20.01
C PRO A 18 -21.58 -9.48 18.83
N ARG A 19 -21.14 -10.75 18.84
CA ARG A 19 -21.48 -11.70 17.78
C ARG A 19 -22.98 -11.96 17.76
N GLN A 20 -23.55 -12.03 16.58
CA GLN A 20 -24.98 -12.27 16.34
C GLN A 20 -25.24 -13.62 15.67
N TYR A 21 -24.23 -14.20 15.04
CA TYR A 21 -24.31 -15.48 14.33
C TYR A 21 -23.47 -16.55 15.03
N LEU A 22 -22.18 -16.26 15.26
CA LEU A 22 -21.27 -17.16 15.92
C LEU A 22 -21.46 -17.10 17.44
N PRO A 23 -21.23 -18.23 18.16
CA PRO A 23 -21.13 -18.20 19.61
C PRO A 23 -20.09 -17.18 20.10
N GLU A 24 -20.41 -16.47 21.18
CA GLU A 24 -19.55 -15.44 21.75
C GLU A 24 -18.17 -15.99 22.20
N ASP A 25 -18.12 -17.27 22.57
CA ASP A 25 -16.92 -18.01 22.98
C ASP A 25 -16.31 -18.88 21.86
N PHE A 26 -16.80 -18.75 20.62
CA PHE A 26 -16.26 -19.51 19.50
C PHE A 26 -14.79 -19.19 19.22
N LEU A 27 -14.00 -20.24 19.01
CA LEU A 27 -12.56 -20.19 18.69
C LEU A 27 -12.29 -20.91 17.38
N VAL A 28 -11.44 -20.33 16.55
CA VAL A 28 -10.99 -20.92 15.29
C VAL A 28 -9.89 -21.95 15.59
N THR A 29 -10.24 -23.23 15.65
CA THR A 29 -9.30 -24.31 15.96
C THR A 29 -8.90 -25.10 14.72
N ASP A 30 -9.86 -25.77 14.09
CA ASP A 30 -9.69 -26.65 12.94
C ASP A 30 -10.88 -26.51 11.99
N TRP A 31 -10.76 -27.09 10.80
CA TRP A 31 -11.84 -27.07 9.81
C TRP A 31 -13.16 -27.67 10.34
N ALA A 32 -13.12 -28.73 11.14
CA ALA A 32 -14.31 -29.37 11.68
C ALA A 32 -15.12 -28.45 12.62
N ALA A 33 -14.47 -27.51 13.31
CA ALA A 33 -15.14 -26.48 14.10
C ALA A 33 -15.79 -25.38 13.25
N ILE A 34 -15.25 -25.11 12.06
CA ILE A 34 -15.66 -23.99 11.18
C ILE A 34 -16.72 -24.44 10.16
N GLU A 35 -16.56 -25.62 9.60
CA GLU A 35 -17.38 -26.20 8.54
C GLU A 35 -18.89 -26.12 8.79
N PRO A 36 -19.42 -26.41 10.00
CA PRO A 36 -20.86 -26.36 10.23
C PRO A 36 -21.48 -24.99 9.97
N PHE A 37 -20.74 -23.89 10.20
CA PHE A 37 -21.24 -22.54 9.97
C PHE A 37 -21.30 -22.19 8.48
N PHE A 38 -20.36 -22.69 7.68
CA PHE A 38 -20.42 -22.56 6.23
C PHE A 38 -21.54 -23.40 5.62
N GLN A 39 -21.69 -24.65 6.08
CA GLN A 39 -22.80 -25.53 5.66
C GLN A 39 -24.15 -24.92 5.99
N GLU A 40 -24.32 -24.37 7.21
CA GLU A 40 -25.55 -23.68 7.60
C GLU A 40 -25.83 -22.50 6.67
N LEU A 41 -24.86 -21.61 6.43
CA LEU A 41 -25.05 -20.49 5.50
C LEU A 41 -25.35 -20.97 4.09
N GLN A 42 -24.75 -22.06 3.62
CA GLN A 42 -25.00 -22.62 2.30
C GLN A 42 -26.42 -23.22 2.17
N ASP A 43 -26.92 -23.87 3.22
CA ASP A 43 -28.22 -24.56 3.21
C ASP A 43 -29.39 -23.68 3.66
N ARG A 44 -29.13 -22.58 4.38
CA ARG A 44 -30.17 -21.69 4.94
C ARG A 44 -31.10 -21.16 3.84
N PRO A 45 -32.41 -21.42 3.88
CA PRO A 45 -33.32 -20.86 2.89
C PRO A 45 -33.46 -19.34 3.05
N ILE A 46 -33.65 -18.64 1.94
CA ILE A 46 -33.83 -17.18 1.88
C ILE A 46 -35.13 -16.90 1.14
N HIS A 47 -36.14 -16.39 1.85
CA HIS A 47 -37.50 -16.17 1.35
C HIS A 47 -37.90 -14.69 1.25
N THR A 48 -37.10 -13.80 1.85
CA THR A 48 -37.37 -12.35 1.83
C THR A 48 -36.09 -11.53 1.67
N PRO A 49 -36.18 -10.26 1.23
CA PRO A 49 -35.02 -9.36 1.22
C PRO A 49 -34.38 -9.17 2.60
N ALA A 50 -35.19 -9.12 3.67
CA ALA A 50 -34.68 -9.00 5.03
C ALA A 50 -33.90 -10.24 5.49
N GLU A 51 -34.35 -11.43 5.08
CA GLU A 51 -33.61 -12.68 5.32
C GLU A 51 -32.30 -12.73 4.52
N LEU A 52 -32.29 -12.21 3.28
CA LEU A 52 -31.06 -12.09 2.48
C LEU A 52 -30.07 -11.14 3.15
N GLU A 53 -30.54 -9.98 3.60
CA GLU A 53 -29.72 -9.01 4.32
C GLU A 53 -29.13 -9.63 5.59
N ARG A 54 -29.95 -10.33 6.37
CA ARG A 54 -29.46 -11.00 7.58
C ARG A 54 -28.44 -12.08 7.28
N TRP A 55 -28.67 -12.87 6.23
CA TRP A 55 -27.72 -13.89 5.76
C TRP A 55 -26.38 -13.28 5.34
N LEU A 56 -26.38 -12.10 4.69
CA LEU A 56 -25.15 -11.38 4.34
C LEU A 56 -24.38 -10.92 5.57
N LEU A 57 -25.07 -10.42 6.59
CA LEU A 57 -24.45 -9.99 7.84
C LEU A 57 -23.86 -11.17 8.61
N ASP A 58 -24.56 -12.30 8.66
CA ASP A 58 -24.07 -13.52 9.32
C ASP A 58 -22.84 -14.10 8.60
N ARG A 59 -22.86 -14.11 7.26
CA ARG A 59 -21.70 -14.45 6.45
C ARG A 59 -20.52 -13.52 6.73
N SER A 60 -20.76 -12.21 6.72
CA SER A 60 -19.73 -11.21 6.98
C SER A 60 -19.14 -11.33 8.38
N GLU A 61 -19.93 -11.73 9.39
CA GLU A 61 -19.43 -11.99 10.74
C GLU A 61 -18.48 -13.19 10.75
N LEU A 62 -18.85 -14.31 10.12
CA LEU A 62 -17.99 -15.49 9.99
C LEU A 62 -16.68 -15.15 9.28
N GLU A 63 -16.74 -14.43 8.16
CA GLU A 63 -15.56 -13.99 7.41
C GLU A 63 -14.65 -13.08 8.26
N SER A 64 -15.23 -12.16 9.04
CA SER A 64 -14.46 -11.26 9.91
C SER A 64 -13.72 -12.01 11.03
N VAL A 65 -14.35 -13.02 11.63
CA VAL A 65 -13.72 -13.86 12.66
C VAL A 65 -12.56 -14.68 12.09
N LEU A 66 -12.75 -15.28 10.92
CA LEU A 66 -11.70 -16.07 10.26
C LEU A 66 -10.54 -15.20 9.78
N SER A 67 -10.84 -14.03 9.19
CA SER A 67 -9.86 -13.03 8.75
C SER A 67 -9.01 -12.56 9.93
N GLU A 68 -9.63 -12.21 11.06
CA GLU A 68 -8.90 -11.76 12.24
C GLU A 68 -8.06 -12.87 12.91
N ASP A 69 -8.52 -14.12 12.93
CA ASP A 69 -7.72 -15.24 13.43
C ASP A 69 -6.47 -15.47 12.56
N LEU A 70 -6.62 -15.43 11.23
CA LEU A 70 -5.50 -15.50 10.30
C LEU A 70 -4.54 -14.31 10.50
N ALA A 71 -5.07 -13.10 10.64
CA ALA A 71 -4.30 -11.89 10.92
C ALA A 71 -3.42 -12.08 12.16
N TRP A 72 -3.98 -12.56 13.27
CA TRP A 72 -3.22 -12.79 14.49
C TRP A 72 -2.16 -13.88 14.36
N ARG A 73 -2.43 -14.96 13.60
CA ARG A 73 -1.41 -15.99 13.31
C ARG A 73 -0.25 -15.39 12.52
N TYR A 74 -0.55 -14.60 11.49
CA TYR A 74 0.44 -13.90 10.68
C TYR A 74 1.26 -12.92 11.53
N ILE A 75 0.60 -12.02 12.27
CA ILE A 75 1.24 -11.04 13.16
C ILE A 75 2.17 -11.73 14.14
N ARG A 76 1.71 -12.78 14.83
CA ARG A 76 2.54 -13.47 15.82
C ARG A 76 3.76 -14.12 15.17
N MET A 77 3.59 -14.74 14.00
CA MET A 77 4.68 -15.33 13.23
C MET A 77 5.70 -14.27 12.77
N THR A 78 5.27 -13.13 12.25
CA THR A 78 6.20 -12.07 11.79
C THR A 78 6.88 -11.35 12.94
N CYS A 79 6.23 -11.23 14.11
CA CYS A 79 6.84 -10.71 15.34
C CYS A 79 7.98 -11.60 15.85
N ASP A 80 7.97 -12.91 15.57
CA ASP A 80 9.04 -13.84 15.90
C ASP A 80 9.07 -15.03 14.92
N THR A 81 9.81 -14.86 13.84
CA THR A 81 10.01 -15.84 12.76
C THR A 81 10.83 -17.05 13.19
N GLN A 82 11.42 -17.05 14.40
CA GLN A 82 12.17 -18.18 14.94
C GLN A 82 11.29 -19.12 15.78
N ASP A 83 10.08 -18.70 16.13
CA ASP A 83 9.10 -19.51 16.87
C ASP A 83 8.39 -20.48 15.91
N ALA A 84 8.86 -21.74 15.91
CA ALA A 84 8.32 -22.79 15.07
C ALA A 84 6.82 -23.04 15.30
N THR A 85 6.33 -22.88 16.53
CA THR A 85 4.91 -23.09 16.86
C THR A 85 4.02 -22.02 16.20
N ARG A 86 4.49 -20.77 16.13
CA ARG A 86 3.75 -19.70 15.43
C ARG A 86 3.76 -19.89 13.93
N ALA A 87 4.90 -20.30 13.37
CA ALA A 87 5.01 -20.63 11.95
C ALA A 87 4.08 -21.80 11.58
N GLU A 88 4.08 -22.88 12.37
CA GLU A 88 3.18 -24.02 12.19
C GLU A 88 1.70 -23.61 12.31
N ALA A 89 1.35 -22.73 13.25
CA ALA A 89 -0.03 -22.26 13.41
C ALA A 89 -0.53 -21.45 12.21
N PHE A 90 0.31 -20.58 11.65
CA PHE A 90 -0.01 -19.85 10.41
C PHE A 90 -0.09 -20.79 9.21
N GLN A 91 0.90 -21.66 9.02
CA GLN A 91 0.92 -22.64 7.93
C GLN A 91 -0.28 -23.59 7.99
N TYR A 92 -0.71 -24.00 9.18
CA TYR A 92 -1.91 -24.82 9.35
C TYR A 92 -3.15 -24.11 8.77
N PHE A 93 -3.35 -22.83 9.09
CA PHE A 93 -4.49 -22.09 8.56
C PHE A 93 -4.44 -22.03 7.02
N VAL A 94 -3.28 -21.66 6.46
CA VAL A 94 -3.07 -21.54 5.01
C VAL A 94 -3.22 -22.88 4.26
N ASN A 95 -2.77 -23.98 4.85
CA ASN A 95 -2.75 -25.29 4.18
C ASN A 95 -4.00 -26.13 4.42
N GLU A 96 -4.64 -25.98 5.59
CA GLU A 96 -5.74 -26.87 6.02
C GLU A 96 -7.10 -26.17 6.12
N VAL A 97 -7.13 -24.86 6.39
CA VAL A 97 -8.38 -24.10 6.55
C VAL A 97 -8.73 -23.34 5.28
N GLU A 98 -7.85 -22.47 4.79
CA GLU A 98 -8.09 -21.60 3.63
C GLU A 98 -8.53 -22.37 2.36
N PRO A 99 -7.92 -23.52 2.00
CA PRO A 99 -8.34 -24.27 0.80
C PRO A 99 -9.74 -24.88 0.94
N GLN A 100 -10.21 -25.11 2.16
CA GLN A 100 -11.56 -25.60 2.42
C GLN A 100 -12.59 -24.46 2.38
N VAL A 101 -12.21 -23.26 2.81
CA VAL A 101 -13.06 -22.05 2.76
C VAL A 101 -13.36 -21.63 1.32
N ALA A 102 -12.35 -21.65 0.44
CA ALA A 102 -12.47 -21.09 -0.92
C ALA A 102 -13.65 -21.66 -1.77
N PRO A 103 -13.93 -22.99 -1.79
CA PRO A 103 -15.13 -23.52 -2.43
C PRO A 103 -16.45 -23.00 -1.84
N PHE A 104 -16.52 -22.81 -0.51
CA PHE A 104 -17.71 -22.24 0.13
C PHE A 104 -17.88 -20.78 -0.23
N ASP A 105 -16.83 -19.97 -0.23
CA ASP A 105 -16.92 -18.56 -0.62
C ASP A 105 -17.50 -18.39 -2.03
N HIS A 106 -17.07 -19.24 -2.97
CA HIS A 106 -17.63 -19.28 -4.31
C HIS A 106 -19.12 -19.69 -4.30
N ALA A 107 -19.46 -20.78 -3.62
CA ALA A 107 -20.85 -21.26 -3.52
C ALA A 107 -21.79 -20.24 -2.85
N LEU A 108 -21.32 -19.55 -1.81
CA LEU A 108 -22.07 -18.49 -1.14
C LEU A 108 -22.24 -17.26 -2.07
N ASN A 109 -21.22 -16.91 -2.86
CA ASN A 109 -21.35 -15.87 -3.89
C ASN A 109 -22.40 -16.25 -4.95
N GLU A 110 -22.38 -17.48 -5.45
CA GLU A 110 -23.40 -17.96 -6.40
C GLU A 110 -24.80 -17.95 -5.80
N LYS A 111 -24.95 -18.44 -4.56
CA LYS A 111 -26.22 -18.42 -3.83
C LYS A 111 -26.78 -17.00 -3.68
N MET A 112 -25.93 -16.05 -3.31
CA MET A 112 -26.31 -14.64 -3.20
C MET A 112 -26.78 -14.10 -4.55
N LEU A 113 -26.00 -14.31 -5.61
CA LEU A 113 -26.30 -13.80 -6.95
C LEU A 113 -27.55 -14.45 -7.58
N ALA A 114 -27.85 -15.69 -7.21
CA ALA A 114 -29.04 -16.43 -7.64
C ALA A 114 -30.32 -16.07 -6.86
N SER A 115 -30.19 -15.35 -5.73
CA SER A 115 -31.35 -15.01 -4.88
C SER A 115 -32.34 -14.11 -5.62
N PRO A 116 -33.65 -14.46 -5.69
CA PRO A 116 -34.66 -13.60 -6.30
C PRO A 116 -34.90 -12.31 -5.50
N HIS A 117 -34.36 -12.21 -4.28
CA HIS A 117 -34.53 -11.08 -3.38
C HIS A 117 -33.40 -10.05 -3.49
N LEU A 118 -32.41 -10.26 -4.37
CA LEU A 118 -31.24 -9.40 -4.52
C LEU A 118 -31.61 -7.94 -4.84
N ALA A 119 -32.63 -7.72 -5.66
CA ALA A 119 -33.14 -6.39 -6.00
C ALA A 119 -33.84 -5.66 -4.84
N GLY A 120 -34.12 -6.38 -3.73
CA GLY A 120 -34.71 -5.80 -2.52
C GLY A 120 -33.68 -5.28 -1.52
N LEU A 121 -32.38 -5.48 -1.77
CA LEU A 121 -31.31 -4.87 -0.96
C LEU A 121 -31.18 -3.39 -1.28
N ASP A 122 -30.81 -2.58 -0.29
CA ASP A 122 -30.53 -1.16 -0.49
C ASP A 122 -29.31 -0.97 -1.40
N GLU A 123 -29.55 -0.48 -2.62
CA GLU A 123 -28.50 -0.21 -3.62
C GLU A 123 -27.42 0.74 -3.08
N ARG A 124 -27.76 1.67 -2.19
CA ARG A 124 -26.79 2.61 -1.62
C ARG A 124 -25.82 1.96 -0.66
N ARG A 125 -26.26 0.90 0.02
CA ARG A 125 -25.45 0.18 1.00
C ARG A 125 -24.70 -0.99 0.35
N TYR A 126 -25.37 -1.73 -0.53
CA TYR A 126 -24.85 -2.98 -1.08
C TYR A 126 -24.37 -2.85 -2.53
N GLY A 127 -24.59 -1.72 -3.21
CA GLY A 127 -24.32 -1.58 -4.65
C GLY A 127 -22.86 -1.83 -5.03
N VAL A 128 -21.91 -1.23 -4.29
CA VAL A 128 -20.47 -1.43 -4.54
C VAL A 128 -20.08 -2.88 -4.28
N PHE A 129 -20.47 -3.43 -3.12
CA PHE A 129 -20.23 -4.83 -2.77
C PHE A 129 -20.77 -5.80 -3.83
N LEU A 130 -22.04 -5.66 -4.22
CA LEU A 130 -22.68 -6.52 -5.22
C LEU A 130 -22.00 -6.42 -6.59
N ARG A 131 -21.56 -5.21 -6.98
CA ARG A 131 -20.80 -5.00 -8.21
C ARG A 131 -19.47 -5.76 -8.19
N SER A 132 -18.75 -5.70 -7.07
CA SER A 132 -17.50 -6.45 -6.88
C SER A 132 -17.71 -7.96 -6.91
N VAL A 133 -18.73 -8.48 -6.23
CA VAL A 133 -19.02 -9.92 -6.22
C VAL A 133 -19.45 -10.43 -7.60
N ARG A 134 -20.29 -9.68 -8.33
CA ARG A 134 -20.64 -10.02 -9.72
C ARG A 134 -19.40 -10.13 -10.58
N ARG A 135 -18.50 -9.14 -10.50
CA ARG A 135 -17.27 -9.14 -11.28
C ARG A 135 -16.38 -10.33 -10.94
N ALA A 136 -16.18 -10.62 -9.64
CA ALA A 136 -15.39 -11.76 -9.18
C ALA A 136 -15.96 -13.09 -9.70
N SER A 137 -17.29 -13.25 -9.70
CA SER A 137 -17.97 -14.43 -10.25
C SER A 137 -17.79 -14.55 -11.77
N GLU A 138 -17.94 -13.45 -12.53
CA GLU A 138 -17.80 -13.44 -13.99
C GLU A 138 -16.42 -13.89 -14.48
N ILE A 139 -15.36 -13.56 -13.74
CA ILE A 139 -13.97 -13.86 -14.12
C ILE A 139 -13.42 -15.13 -13.46
N TYR A 140 -14.20 -15.79 -12.59
CA TYR A 140 -13.78 -17.00 -11.90
C TYR A 140 -13.69 -18.19 -12.87
N ARG A 141 -12.55 -18.87 -12.88
CA ARG A 141 -12.30 -20.06 -13.69
C ARG A 141 -11.56 -21.09 -12.86
N VAL A 142 -12.08 -22.31 -12.80
CA VAL A 142 -11.48 -23.42 -12.04
C VAL A 142 -10.10 -23.76 -12.61
N GLU A 143 -9.94 -23.66 -13.93
CA GLU A 143 -8.68 -23.90 -14.64
C GLU A 143 -7.58 -22.93 -14.25
N ASN A 144 -7.91 -21.78 -13.65
CA ASN A 144 -6.94 -20.81 -13.16
C ASN A 144 -6.39 -21.14 -11.77
N ILE A 145 -6.98 -22.07 -11.03
CA ILE A 145 -6.51 -22.41 -9.66
C ILE A 145 -5.06 -22.92 -9.68
N PRO A 146 -4.69 -23.95 -10.49
CA PRO A 146 -3.31 -24.42 -10.52
C PRO A 146 -2.32 -23.36 -11.01
N LEU A 147 -2.73 -22.52 -11.98
CA LEU A 147 -1.91 -21.43 -12.50
C LEU A 147 -1.60 -20.40 -11.40
N LYS A 148 -2.59 -20.04 -10.58
CA LYS A 148 -2.41 -19.11 -9.46
C LYS A 148 -1.45 -19.69 -8.41
N THR A 149 -1.55 -20.98 -8.09
CA THR A 149 -0.59 -21.65 -7.20
C THR A 149 0.83 -21.61 -7.74
N GLU A 150 1.02 -21.84 -9.05
CA GLU A 150 2.33 -21.74 -9.68
C GLU A 150 2.86 -20.30 -9.68
N ILE A 151 2.00 -19.31 -9.97
CA ILE A 151 2.34 -17.88 -9.87
C ILE A 151 2.81 -17.55 -8.44
N SER A 152 2.08 -17.96 -7.41
CA SER A 152 2.47 -17.73 -6.00
C SER A 152 3.82 -18.37 -5.68
N THR A 153 4.11 -19.56 -6.22
CA THR A 153 5.41 -20.22 -6.05
C THR A 153 6.53 -19.39 -6.67
N LYS A 154 6.34 -18.87 -7.89
CA LYS A 154 7.33 -18.02 -8.57
C LYS A 154 7.52 -16.67 -7.87
N GLN A 155 6.47 -16.12 -7.25
CA GLN A 155 6.57 -14.93 -6.42
C GLN A 155 7.46 -15.16 -5.20
N GLN A 156 7.32 -16.31 -4.53
CA GLN A 156 8.22 -16.66 -3.42
C GLN A 156 9.67 -16.88 -3.88
N GLN A 157 9.90 -17.37 -5.10
CA GLN A 157 11.25 -17.47 -5.68
C GLN A 157 11.89 -16.09 -5.89
N TYR A 158 11.12 -15.09 -6.32
CA TYR A 158 11.58 -13.71 -6.40
C TYR A 158 11.99 -13.19 -5.02
N ALA A 159 11.09 -13.33 -4.03
CA ALA A 159 11.34 -12.89 -2.65
C ALA A 159 12.59 -13.54 -2.05
N ALA A 160 12.76 -14.85 -2.24
CA ALA A 160 13.95 -15.58 -1.78
C ALA A 160 15.23 -15.11 -2.48
N THR A 161 15.18 -14.86 -3.80
CA THR A 161 16.35 -14.39 -4.57
C THR A 161 16.81 -13.01 -4.09
N VAL A 162 15.87 -12.05 -3.99
CA VAL A 162 16.19 -10.69 -3.53
C VAL A 162 16.59 -10.68 -2.05
N GLY A 163 15.93 -11.47 -1.21
CA GLY A 163 16.23 -11.58 0.22
C GLY A 163 17.63 -12.16 0.52
N ALA A 164 18.20 -12.92 -0.40
CA ALA A 164 19.55 -13.48 -0.29
C ALA A 164 20.68 -12.53 -0.76
N MET A 165 20.35 -11.34 -1.27
CA MET A 165 21.35 -10.41 -1.79
C MET A 165 22.09 -9.67 -0.66
N ASN A 166 23.38 -9.99 -0.52
CA ASN A 166 24.32 -9.28 0.36
C ASN A 166 25.49 -8.67 -0.42
N VAL A 167 26.12 -7.65 0.16
CA VAL A 167 27.38 -7.05 -0.29
C VAL A 167 28.36 -6.94 0.87
N THR A 168 29.66 -6.95 0.56
CA THR A 168 30.70 -6.66 1.55
C THR A 168 31.16 -5.22 1.40
N LEU A 169 30.94 -4.39 2.42
CA LEU A 169 31.40 -3.01 2.50
C LEU A 169 32.08 -2.79 3.86
N ASP A 170 33.20 -2.05 3.87
CA ASP A 170 33.97 -1.76 5.10
C ASP A 170 34.38 -3.01 5.92
N GLY A 171 34.48 -4.18 5.28
CA GLY A 171 34.78 -5.45 5.95
C GLY A 171 33.59 -6.14 6.61
N GLU A 172 32.38 -5.60 6.45
CA GLU A 172 31.13 -6.14 6.98
C GLU A 172 30.25 -6.68 5.83
N GLU A 173 29.55 -7.79 6.09
CA GLU A 173 28.51 -8.30 5.19
C GLU A 173 27.19 -7.61 5.52
N LEU A 174 26.62 -6.93 4.52
CA LEU A 174 25.42 -6.11 4.64
C LEU A 174 24.37 -6.57 3.64
N THR A 175 23.11 -6.58 4.07
CA THR A 175 21.98 -6.65 3.15
C THR A 175 21.95 -5.40 2.26
N LEU A 176 21.29 -5.46 1.10
CA LEU A 176 21.21 -4.29 0.21
C LEU A 176 20.59 -3.04 0.88
N PRO A 177 19.53 -3.13 1.72
CA PRO A 177 19.02 -1.98 2.46
C PRO A 177 20.03 -1.37 3.44
N GLN A 178 20.79 -2.20 4.18
CA GLN A 178 21.83 -1.72 5.08
C GLN A 178 22.98 -1.05 4.32
N ALA A 179 23.36 -1.60 3.16
CA ALA A 179 24.35 -0.97 2.29
C ALA A 179 23.87 0.37 1.73
N ALA A 180 22.57 0.50 1.44
CA ALA A 180 21.97 1.73 0.92
C ALA A 180 22.04 2.91 1.91
N ASP A 181 22.15 2.67 3.22
CA ASP A 181 22.38 3.76 4.18
C ASP A 181 23.68 4.52 3.92
N ARG A 182 24.67 3.89 3.26
CA ARG A 182 25.91 4.55 2.87
C ARG A 182 25.74 5.54 1.72
N LEU A 183 24.62 5.49 0.98
CA LEU A 183 24.24 6.49 -0.02
C LEU A 183 23.90 7.85 0.61
N LYS A 184 23.66 7.90 1.93
CA LYS A 184 23.39 9.14 2.67
C LYS A 184 24.67 9.78 3.24
N SER A 185 25.84 9.17 3.03
CA SER A 185 27.11 9.67 3.54
C SER A 185 27.49 11.01 2.92
N PRO A 186 27.97 12.00 3.69
CA PRO A 186 28.55 13.22 3.14
C PRO A 186 29.79 12.95 2.26
N ASP A 187 30.51 11.85 2.51
CA ASP A 187 31.64 11.42 1.67
C ASP A 187 31.14 10.76 0.38
N ARG A 188 31.38 11.44 -0.75
CA ARG A 188 30.99 10.98 -2.08
C ARG A 188 31.62 9.65 -2.50
N ASN A 189 32.84 9.36 -2.06
CA ASN A 189 33.50 8.09 -2.39
C ASN A 189 32.77 6.92 -1.71
N VAL A 190 32.36 7.10 -0.46
CA VAL A 190 31.56 6.10 0.27
C VAL A 190 30.25 5.83 -0.47
N ARG A 191 29.57 6.89 -0.95
CA ARG A 191 28.33 6.73 -1.74
C ARG A 191 28.57 5.99 -3.05
N GLU A 192 29.59 6.36 -3.80
CA GLU A 192 29.91 5.72 -5.08
C GLU A 192 30.27 4.24 -4.89
N THR A 193 31.12 3.90 -3.92
CA THR A 193 31.48 2.52 -3.61
C THR A 193 30.26 1.70 -3.23
N ALA A 194 29.40 2.23 -2.36
CA ALA A 194 28.17 1.54 -1.95
C ALA A 194 27.21 1.33 -3.12
N TRP A 195 26.95 2.37 -3.91
CA TRP A 195 26.05 2.29 -5.06
C TRP A 195 26.53 1.25 -6.06
N ARG A 196 27.82 1.27 -6.42
CA ARG A 196 28.40 0.31 -7.38
C ARG A 196 28.34 -1.11 -6.86
N ALA A 197 28.62 -1.33 -5.57
CA ALA A 197 28.52 -2.66 -4.96
C ALA A 197 27.07 -3.18 -5.02
N ILE A 198 26.09 -2.35 -4.70
CA ILE A 198 24.67 -2.69 -4.76
C ILE A 198 24.25 -3.05 -6.19
N GLN A 199 24.56 -2.21 -7.18
CA GLN A 199 24.17 -2.46 -8.56
C GLN A 199 24.89 -3.69 -9.14
N ALA A 200 26.18 -3.85 -8.87
CA ALA A 200 26.94 -5.02 -9.30
C ALA A 200 26.35 -6.31 -8.71
N ARG A 201 25.93 -6.29 -7.44
CA ARG A 201 25.26 -7.44 -6.83
C ARG A 201 23.93 -7.74 -7.51
N ARG A 202 23.10 -6.74 -7.82
CA ARG A 202 21.82 -6.94 -8.53
C ARG A 202 22.02 -7.58 -9.90
N VAL A 203 23.01 -7.12 -10.66
CA VAL A 203 23.32 -7.66 -12.00
C VAL A 203 23.72 -9.14 -11.97
N GLN A 204 24.28 -9.65 -10.87
CA GLN A 204 24.63 -11.08 -10.77
C GLN A 204 23.41 -12.01 -10.85
N ASP A 205 22.22 -11.57 -10.39
CA ASP A 205 20.99 -12.36 -10.45
C ASP A 205 20.03 -11.88 -11.55
N ALA A 206 20.48 -10.97 -12.43
CA ALA A 206 19.60 -10.34 -13.40
C ALA A 206 18.99 -11.33 -14.40
N GLU A 207 19.78 -12.28 -14.91
CA GLU A 207 19.32 -13.29 -15.87
C GLU A 207 18.30 -14.28 -15.24
N PRO A 208 18.56 -14.88 -14.05
CA PRO A 208 17.53 -15.65 -13.35
C PRO A 208 16.23 -14.87 -13.09
N LEU A 209 16.33 -13.59 -12.72
CA LEU A 209 15.17 -12.73 -12.49
C LEU A 209 14.43 -12.38 -13.78
N ASP A 210 15.13 -12.28 -14.92
CA ASP A 210 14.55 -12.11 -16.24
C ASP A 210 13.75 -13.35 -16.68
N GLN A 211 14.31 -14.53 -16.50
CA GLN A 211 13.66 -15.81 -16.83
C GLN A 211 12.42 -16.01 -15.96
N LEU A 212 12.53 -15.79 -14.64
CA LEU A 212 11.42 -15.85 -13.70
C LEU A 212 10.28 -14.92 -14.11
N PHE A 213 10.61 -13.69 -14.52
CA PHE A 213 9.59 -12.73 -14.95
C PHE A 213 8.93 -13.14 -16.26
N THR A 214 9.68 -13.68 -17.22
CA THR A 214 9.13 -14.24 -18.47
C THR A 214 8.12 -15.35 -18.18
N GLU A 215 8.43 -16.26 -17.26
CA GLU A 215 7.50 -17.33 -16.84
C GLU A 215 6.25 -16.75 -16.18
N LEU A 216 6.39 -15.76 -15.29
CA LEU A 216 5.27 -15.06 -14.66
C LEU A 216 4.36 -14.40 -15.70
N VAL A 217 4.93 -13.72 -16.71
CA VAL A 217 4.15 -13.09 -17.80
C VAL A 217 3.35 -14.14 -18.57
N GLY A 218 3.96 -15.28 -18.91
CA GLY A 218 3.28 -16.38 -19.60
C GLY A 218 2.10 -16.95 -18.81
N LEU A 219 2.31 -17.27 -17.52
CA LEU A 219 1.24 -17.79 -16.65
C LEU A 219 0.11 -16.80 -16.47
N ARG A 220 0.44 -15.53 -16.22
CA ARG A 220 -0.53 -14.44 -16.06
C ARG A 220 -1.34 -14.22 -17.34
N HIS A 221 -0.69 -14.27 -18.49
CA HIS A 221 -1.38 -14.19 -19.77
C HIS A 221 -2.36 -15.35 -19.94
N GLN A 222 -1.97 -16.58 -19.58
CA GLN A 222 -2.88 -17.73 -19.63
C GLN A 222 -4.09 -17.58 -18.69
N VAL A 223 -3.89 -17.04 -17.48
CA VAL A 223 -4.98 -16.72 -16.53
C VAL A 223 -6.01 -15.79 -17.18
N ALA A 224 -5.52 -14.76 -17.88
CA ALA A 224 -6.37 -13.80 -18.57
C ALA A 224 -7.16 -14.44 -19.73
N LEU A 225 -6.50 -15.25 -20.56
CA LEU A 225 -7.13 -15.95 -21.68
C LEU A 225 -8.24 -16.89 -21.20
N ASN A 226 -7.99 -17.67 -20.15
CA ASN A 226 -9.00 -18.56 -19.55
C ASN A 226 -10.22 -17.78 -19.06
N ALA A 227 -10.02 -16.57 -18.53
CA ALA A 227 -11.09 -15.69 -18.07
C ALA A 227 -11.81 -14.94 -19.23
N GLY A 228 -11.34 -15.07 -20.47
CA GLY A 228 -11.94 -14.45 -21.66
C GLY A 228 -11.39 -13.07 -22.02
N PHE A 229 -10.24 -12.69 -21.46
CA PHE A 229 -9.56 -11.42 -21.74
C PHE A 229 -8.48 -11.60 -22.79
N ALA A 230 -8.27 -10.59 -23.64
CA ALA A 230 -7.22 -10.59 -24.65
C ALA A 230 -5.81 -10.52 -24.05
N ASN A 231 -5.68 -9.95 -22.85
CA ASN A 231 -4.40 -9.72 -22.19
C ASN A 231 -4.58 -9.62 -20.66
N PHE A 232 -3.48 -9.71 -19.94
CA PHE A 232 -3.50 -9.68 -18.48
C PHE A 232 -3.76 -8.29 -17.88
N ARG A 233 -3.47 -7.21 -18.62
CA ARG A 233 -3.80 -5.85 -18.20
C ARG A 233 -5.31 -5.68 -18.02
N ASP A 234 -6.09 -6.07 -19.02
CA ASP A 234 -7.55 -5.97 -18.97
C ASP A 234 -8.15 -6.88 -17.90
N TYR A 235 -7.60 -8.09 -17.76
CA TYR A 235 -7.97 -9.01 -16.68
C TYR A 235 -7.73 -8.37 -15.31
N MET A 236 -6.57 -7.72 -15.08
CA MET A 236 -6.26 -7.12 -13.78
C MET A 236 -7.13 -5.90 -13.47
N PHE A 237 -7.51 -5.09 -14.45
CA PHE A 237 -8.47 -4.01 -14.23
C PHE A 237 -9.84 -4.56 -13.77
N ALA A 238 -10.27 -5.67 -14.34
CA ALA A 238 -11.47 -6.37 -13.90
C ALA A 238 -11.29 -7.02 -12.52
N ALA A 239 -10.17 -7.71 -12.28
CA ALA A 239 -9.90 -8.45 -11.05
C ALA A 239 -9.71 -7.55 -9.82
N LEU A 240 -9.12 -6.36 -10.00
CA LEU A 240 -8.98 -5.34 -8.95
C LEU A 240 -10.26 -4.50 -8.77
N GLY A 241 -11.32 -4.76 -9.55
CA GLY A 241 -12.57 -4.00 -9.43
C GLY A 241 -12.41 -2.53 -9.81
N ARG A 242 -11.59 -2.21 -10.81
CA ARG A 242 -11.40 -0.84 -11.30
C ARG A 242 -12.61 -0.40 -12.11
N PHE A 243 -13.60 0.14 -11.40
CA PHE A 243 -14.85 0.61 -11.99
C PHE A 243 -14.86 2.12 -12.26
N ASP A 244 -14.00 2.86 -11.57
CA ASP A 244 -14.03 4.33 -11.53
C ASP A 244 -12.97 4.99 -12.43
N TYR A 245 -12.12 4.18 -13.08
CA TYR A 245 -11.14 4.62 -14.08
C TYR A 245 -10.76 3.50 -15.04
N THR A 246 -10.15 3.86 -16.15
CA THR A 246 -9.79 2.99 -17.25
C THR A 246 -8.28 3.04 -17.52
N PRO A 247 -7.76 2.11 -18.33
CA PRO A 247 -6.38 2.15 -18.83
C PRO A 247 -6.02 3.48 -19.51
N GLN A 248 -6.98 4.13 -20.18
CA GLN A 248 -6.74 5.43 -20.82
C GLN A 248 -6.48 6.53 -19.78
N ASP A 249 -7.18 6.49 -18.64
CA ASP A 249 -6.97 7.44 -17.54
C ASP A 249 -5.55 7.31 -16.96
N CYS A 250 -5.01 6.08 -16.86
CA CYS A 250 -3.61 5.87 -16.48
C CYS A 250 -2.64 6.50 -17.49
N PHE A 251 -2.85 6.30 -18.80
CA PHE A 251 -2.01 6.92 -19.82
C PHE A 251 -2.10 8.46 -19.84
N ASP A 252 -3.29 9.01 -19.61
CA ASP A 252 -3.49 10.45 -19.48
C ASP A 252 -2.77 10.98 -18.23
N PHE A 253 -2.79 10.22 -17.13
CA PHE A 253 -2.07 10.57 -15.91
C PHE A 253 -0.54 10.50 -16.11
N HIS A 254 -0.03 9.49 -16.80
CA HIS A 254 1.38 9.41 -17.20
C HIS A 254 1.82 10.65 -17.99
N ARG A 255 1.01 11.08 -18.96
CA ARG A 255 1.28 12.30 -19.72
C ARG A 255 1.29 13.52 -18.80
N ALA A 256 0.30 13.65 -17.92
CA ALA A 256 0.23 14.76 -16.95
C ALA A 256 1.48 14.81 -16.06
N ILE A 257 1.91 13.68 -15.51
CA ILE A 257 3.12 13.56 -14.68
C ILE A 257 4.36 14.02 -15.45
N ARG A 258 4.52 13.55 -16.69
CA ARG A 258 5.63 13.94 -17.57
C ARG A 258 5.65 15.44 -17.85
N GLU A 259 4.49 16.04 -18.07
CA GLU A 259 4.38 17.46 -18.44
C GLU A 259 4.50 18.42 -17.25
N THR A 260 4.32 17.93 -16.02
CA THR A 260 4.20 18.80 -14.83
C THR A 260 5.21 18.47 -13.75
N VAL A 261 5.33 17.21 -13.33
CA VAL A 261 6.18 16.82 -12.18
C VAL A 261 7.61 16.57 -12.63
N VAL A 262 7.82 15.89 -13.77
CA VAL A 262 9.18 15.58 -14.26
C VAL A 262 10.06 16.83 -14.42
N PRO A 263 9.58 17.97 -14.98
CA PRO A 263 10.38 19.20 -15.02
C PRO A 263 10.74 19.75 -13.63
N LEU A 264 9.86 19.58 -12.63
CA LEU A 264 10.16 20.01 -11.26
C LEU A 264 11.26 19.14 -10.63
N ILE A 265 11.25 17.83 -10.88
CA ILE A 265 12.32 16.93 -10.44
C ILE A 265 13.64 17.27 -11.16
N ASP A 266 13.59 17.57 -12.46
CA ASP A 266 14.76 18.06 -13.21
C ASP A 266 15.36 19.32 -12.53
N ASP A 267 14.51 20.27 -12.11
CA ASP A 267 14.94 21.47 -11.38
C ASP A 267 15.55 21.14 -10.01
N PHE A 268 14.95 20.25 -9.23
CA PHE A 268 15.50 19.79 -7.94
C PHE A 268 16.86 19.11 -8.09
N ASP A 269 17.04 18.26 -9.11
CA ASP A 269 18.33 17.64 -9.42
C ASP A 269 19.38 18.69 -9.79
N LEU A 270 18.99 19.73 -10.55
CA LEU A 270 19.89 20.82 -10.91
C LEU A 270 20.29 21.68 -9.70
N GLU A 271 19.36 21.97 -8.79
CA GLU A 271 19.63 22.63 -7.51
C GLU A 271 20.54 21.79 -6.64
N ARG A 272 20.23 20.51 -6.46
CA ARG A 272 21.06 19.53 -5.72
C ARG A 272 22.48 19.47 -6.25
N ARG A 273 22.67 19.47 -7.57
CA ARG A 273 24.00 19.52 -8.20
C ARG A 273 24.76 20.80 -7.82
N GLN A 274 24.09 21.94 -7.77
CA GLN A 274 24.66 23.23 -7.39
C GLN A 274 25.03 23.26 -5.91
N ASP A 275 24.12 22.82 -5.03
CA ASP A 275 24.31 22.78 -3.58
C ASP A 275 25.48 21.86 -3.18
N LEU A 276 25.60 20.71 -3.85
CA LEU A 276 26.72 19.78 -3.65
C LEU A 276 28.02 20.23 -4.37
N ASN A 277 28.00 21.32 -5.14
CA ASN A 277 29.11 21.84 -5.93
C ASN A 277 29.74 20.78 -6.86
N LEU A 278 28.89 20.04 -7.59
CA LEU A 278 29.31 18.95 -8.45
C LEU A 278 29.37 19.35 -9.92
N PRO A 279 30.38 18.90 -10.69
CA PRO A 279 30.40 19.13 -12.14
C PRO A 279 29.24 18.41 -12.83
N ALA A 280 28.95 17.18 -12.40
CA ALA A 280 27.84 16.35 -12.84
C ALA A 280 27.24 15.60 -11.64
N LEU A 281 25.92 15.56 -11.57
CA LEU A 281 25.17 14.79 -10.59
C LEU A 281 25.15 13.33 -11.04
N ARG A 282 25.49 12.39 -10.16
CA ARG A 282 25.54 10.95 -10.46
C ARG A 282 24.45 10.22 -9.66
N PRO A 283 24.08 8.98 -10.02
CA PRO A 283 23.02 8.24 -9.30
C PRO A 283 23.26 8.06 -7.79
N TRP A 284 24.52 8.07 -7.35
CA TRP A 284 24.90 7.99 -5.94
C TRP A 284 24.91 9.34 -5.20
N ASP A 285 24.52 10.44 -5.86
CA ASP A 285 24.41 11.77 -5.26
C ASP A 285 22.96 12.14 -4.91
N LEU A 286 21.99 11.25 -5.15
CA LEU A 286 20.56 11.53 -4.99
C LEU A 286 20.07 11.41 -3.53
N ASP A 287 20.63 10.49 -2.75
CA ASP A 287 20.15 10.19 -1.39
C ASP A 287 20.82 11.02 -0.28
N VAL A 288 21.89 11.74 -0.59
CA VAL A 288 22.64 12.54 0.39
C VAL A 288 21.90 13.82 0.74
N ASP A 289 22.03 14.31 1.97
CA ASP A 289 21.59 15.65 2.30
C ASP A 289 22.49 16.69 1.60
N PRO A 290 21.95 17.54 0.70
CA PRO A 290 22.76 18.51 -0.04
C PRO A 290 23.45 19.55 0.85
N SER A 291 22.98 19.75 2.09
CA SER A 291 23.64 20.63 3.08
C SER A 291 24.91 20.03 3.70
N GLY A 292 25.19 18.75 3.47
CA GLY A 292 26.34 18.03 4.06
C GLY A 292 26.18 17.69 5.55
N GLN A 293 25.01 17.96 6.14
CA GLN A 293 24.67 17.59 7.52
C GLN A 293 24.48 16.08 7.67
N PRO A 294 24.71 15.51 8.88
CA PRO A 294 24.43 14.10 9.12
C PRO A 294 22.93 13.79 8.99
N PRO A 295 22.57 12.52 8.72
CA PRO A 295 21.17 12.09 8.68
C PRO A 295 20.42 12.40 9.98
N LEU A 296 19.16 12.84 9.85
CA LEU A 296 18.27 13.17 10.96
C LEU A 296 18.00 11.93 11.85
N ARG A 297 17.99 12.14 13.17
CA ARG A 297 17.67 11.13 14.19
C ARG A 297 16.59 11.60 15.18
N PRO A 298 15.30 11.54 14.78
CA PRO A 298 14.18 12.14 15.54
C PRO A 298 13.78 11.45 16.86
N PHE A 299 14.23 10.22 17.11
CA PHE A 299 13.87 9.44 18.31
C PHE A 299 14.98 8.43 18.63
N GLY A 300 14.97 7.85 19.83
CA GLY A 300 15.92 6.82 20.26
C GLY A 300 15.33 5.42 20.46
N THR A 301 14.02 5.30 20.71
CA THR A 301 13.33 4.02 20.93
C THR A 301 11.97 3.98 20.24
N GLY A 302 11.41 2.77 20.07
CA GLY A 302 10.05 2.61 19.53
C GLY A 302 8.98 3.24 20.44
N GLU A 303 9.19 3.21 21.75
CA GLU A 303 8.29 3.89 22.71
C GLU A 303 8.34 5.42 22.54
N GLU A 304 9.53 6.01 22.34
CA GLU A 304 9.64 7.45 22.08
C GLU A 304 8.97 7.84 20.76
N LEU A 305 9.15 7.02 19.71
CA LEU A 305 8.46 7.19 18.43
C LEU A 305 6.94 7.18 18.62
N LEU A 306 6.42 6.22 19.39
CA LEU A 306 4.99 6.11 19.68
C LEU A 306 4.46 7.31 20.46
N GLU A 307 5.11 7.71 21.55
CA GLU A 307 4.65 8.84 22.37
C GLU A 307 4.64 10.17 21.61
N LYS A 308 5.67 10.40 20.79
CA LYS A 308 5.72 11.57 19.91
C LYS A 308 4.63 11.51 18.84
N THR A 309 4.36 10.33 18.27
CA THR A 309 3.27 10.16 17.29
C THR A 309 1.90 10.40 17.93
N ILE A 310 1.65 9.86 19.12
CA ILE A 310 0.42 10.12 19.90
C ILE A 310 0.26 11.62 20.16
N THR A 311 1.36 12.32 20.49
CA THR A 311 1.35 13.77 20.72
C THR A 311 1.02 14.54 19.44
N VAL A 312 1.64 14.18 18.31
CA VAL A 312 1.34 14.75 16.99
C VAL A 312 -0.14 14.57 16.64
N PHE A 313 -0.66 13.35 16.77
CA PHE A 313 -2.05 13.02 16.45
C PHE A 313 -3.01 13.77 17.38
N GLN A 314 -2.74 13.80 18.68
CA GLN A 314 -3.51 14.54 19.67
C GLN A 314 -3.59 16.05 19.39
N ASN A 315 -2.50 16.64 18.90
CA ASN A 315 -2.45 18.07 18.56
C ASN A 315 -3.25 18.40 17.30
N LEU A 316 -3.39 17.44 16.37
CA LEU A 316 -4.26 17.58 15.21
C LEU A 316 -5.74 17.44 15.62
N ASP A 317 -6.08 16.35 16.32
CA ASP A 317 -7.42 16.06 16.82
C ASP A 317 -7.37 14.95 17.88
N SER A 318 -8.10 15.12 18.98
CA SER A 318 -8.05 14.18 20.12
C SER A 318 -8.41 12.74 19.74
N TYR A 319 -9.34 12.56 18.80
CA TYR A 319 -9.75 11.24 18.32
C TYR A 319 -8.56 10.46 17.74
N LEU A 320 -7.70 11.13 16.96
CA LEU A 320 -6.53 10.50 16.34
C LEU A 320 -5.55 10.00 17.41
N GLY A 321 -5.29 10.84 18.42
CA GLY A 321 -4.44 10.47 19.55
C GLY A 321 -5.01 9.29 20.35
N ASP A 322 -6.32 9.27 20.54
CA ASP A 322 -7.02 8.19 21.23
C ASP A 322 -6.96 6.86 20.48
N CYS A 323 -7.01 6.85 19.14
CA CYS A 323 -6.82 5.62 18.35
C CYS A 323 -5.51 4.91 18.71
N LEU A 324 -4.39 5.66 18.69
CA LEU A 324 -3.07 5.11 18.99
C LEU A 324 -2.92 4.73 20.48
N ARG A 325 -3.54 5.48 21.40
CA ARG A 325 -3.57 5.10 22.83
C ARG A 325 -4.33 3.79 23.06
N THR A 326 -5.44 3.59 22.37
CA THR A 326 -6.22 2.34 22.42
C THR A 326 -5.39 1.18 21.89
N MET A 327 -4.74 1.35 20.74
CA MET A 327 -3.83 0.32 20.20
C MET A 327 -2.70 -0.02 21.18
N ARG A 328 -2.10 1.00 21.82
CA ARG A 328 -1.08 0.79 22.87
C ARG A 328 -1.63 0.01 24.05
N HIS A 329 -2.82 0.36 24.53
CA HIS A 329 -3.47 -0.32 25.64
C HIS A 329 -3.76 -1.80 25.32
N MET A 330 -4.11 -2.10 24.07
CA MET A 330 -4.42 -3.45 23.60
C MET A 330 -3.18 -4.26 23.18
N GLY A 331 -2.00 -3.63 23.09
CA GLY A 331 -0.77 -4.29 22.62
C GLY A 331 -0.72 -4.50 21.11
N HIS A 332 -1.39 -3.64 20.34
CA HIS A 332 -1.50 -3.73 18.88
C HIS A 332 -0.39 -2.97 18.13
N LEU A 333 0.79 -2.85 18.75
CA LEU A 333 1.93 -2.11 18.23
C LEU A 333 3.20 -2.94 18.45
N ASP A 334 3.95 -3.20 17.40
CA ASP A 334 5.29 -3.77 17.47
C ASP A 334 6.25 -2.99 16.56
N LEU A 335 6.90 -1.97 17.14
CA LEU A 335 7.60 -0.93 16.37
C LEU A 335 9.12 -1.13 16.25
N GLU A 336 9.75 -1.80 17.21
CA GLU A 336 11.22 -1.86 17.26
C GLU A 336 11.79 -2.97 16.36
N SER A 337 12.95 -2.70 15.75
CA SER A 337 13.73 -3.72 15.04
C SER A 337 14.45 -4.64 16.02
N ARG A 338 14.36 -5.96 15.81
CA ARG A 338 15.06 -6.97 16.63
C ARG A 338 15.34 -8.26 15.84
N LYS A 339 16.32 -9.03 16.30
CA LYS A 339 16.60 -10.37 15.74
C LYS A 339 15.36 -11.26 15.83
N GLY A 340 15.10 -12.01 14.76
CA GLY A 340 13.95 -12.91 14.66
C GLY A 340 12.67 -12.23 14.21
N LYS A 341 12.60 -10.90 14.14
CA LYS A 341 11.46 -10.19 13.55
C LYS A 341 11.55 -10.18 12.02
N ALA A 342 10.42 -10.31 11.33
CA ALA A 342 10.35 -10.19 9.87
C ALA A 342 10.74 -8.77 9.42
N PRO A 343 11.32 -8.59 8.22
CA PRO A 343 11.64 -7.27 7.69
C PRO A 343 10.37 -6.50 7.28
N GLY A 344 10.51 -5.18 7.08
CA GLY A 344 9.45 -4.31 6.56
C GLY A 344 8.61 -3.62 7.64
N GLY A 345 7.43 -3.13 7.22
CA GLY A 345 6.42 -2.50 8.06
C GLY A 345 5.05 -2.63 7.40
N TYR A 346 4.00 -2.71 8.20
CA TYR A 346 2.61 -2.78 7.74
C TYR A 346 1.62 -2.34 8.84
N ASN A 347 0.45 -1.91 8.41
CA ASN A 347 -0.78 -1.92 9.19
C ASN A 347 -1.62 -3.15 8.78
N TYR A 348 -2.10 -3.91 9.77
CA TYR A 348 -2.95 -5.08 9.54
C TYR A 348 -4.34 -4.81 10.13
N PRO A 349 -5.39 -4.73 9.30
CA PRO A 349 -6.77 -4.63 9.77
C PRO A 349 -7.19 -5.87 10.56
N LEU A 350 -7.88 -5.66 11.68
CA LEU A 350 -8.47 -6.74 12.48
C LEU A 350 -9.99 -6.61 12.36
N ASP A 351 -10.61 -7.44 11.52
CA ASP A 351 -11.96 -7.19 10.99
C ASP A 351 -13.09 -7.35 12.02
N GLU A 352 -12.89 -8.21 13.02
CA GLU A 352 -13.84 -8.46 14.09
C GLU A 352 -13.74 -7.35 15.15
N THR A 353 -12.55 -7.05 15.64
CA THR A 353 -12.32 -6.05 16.69
C THR A 353 -12.36 -4.62 16.17
N GLY A 354 -11.95 -4.41 14.91
CA GLY A 354 -11.84 -3.10 14.26
C GLY A 354 -10.69 -2.23 14.79
N VAL A 355 -9.79 -2.78 15.60
CA VAL A 355 -8.61 -2.09 16.14
C VAL A 355 -7.37 -2.72 15.49
N PRO A 356 -6.74 -2.08 14.49
CA PRO A 356 -5.70 -2.70 13.69
C PRO A 356 -4.40 -2.89 14.47
N PHE A 357 -3.44 -3.60 13.86
CA PHE A 357 -2.09 -3.79 14.38
C PHE A 357 -1.07 -3.05 13.52
N ILE A 358 -0.11 -2.33 14.13
CA ILE A 358 1.02 -1.73 13.41
C ILE A 358 2.29 -2.51 13.72
N PHE A 359 2.95 -2.99 12.66
CA PHE A 359 4.24 -3.65 12.69
C PHE A 359 5.26 -2.80 11.94
N MET A 360 6.44 -2.56 12.50
CA MET A 360 7.55 -1.94 11.78
C MET A 360 8.91 -2.29 12.37
N ASN A 361 9.98 -1.97 11.65
CA ASN A 361 11.36 -2.14 12.09
C ASN A 361 12.06 -0.78 12.24
N ALA A 362 11.59 0.04 13.18
CA ALA A 362 12.10 1.40 13.38
C ALA A 362 13.56 1.41 13.85
N THR A 363 14.37 2.30 13.27
CA THR A 363 15.81 2.44 13.52
C THR A 363 16.27 3.88 13.75
N SER A 364 15.35 4.77 14.15
CA SER A 364 15.61 6.19 14.48
C SER A 364 15.75 7.13 13.28
N SER A 365 15.26 6.80 12.10
CA SER A 365 15.36 7.65 10.89
C SER A 365 14.13 8.55 10.68
N LEU A 366 14.28 9.61 9.86
CA LEU A 366 13.12 10.37 9.37
C LEU A 366 12.11 9.47 8.65
N ARG A 367 12.59 8.49 7.88
CA ARG A 367 11.73 7.53 7.19
C ARG A 367 10.86 6.76 8.17
N ASP A 368 11.38 6.35 9.32
CA ASP A 368 10.60 5.65 10.33
C ASP A 368 9.49 6.52 10.93
N VAL A 369 9.72 7.83 11.09
CA VAL A 369 8.67 8.78 11.50
C VAL A 369 7.58 8.85 10.45
N VAL A 370 7.94 9.03 9.18
CA VAL A 370 6.98 9.07 8.07
C VAL A 370 6.19 7.76 7.99
N THR A 371 6.85 6.60 8.07
CA THR A 371 6.17 5.30 8.13
C THR A 371 5.20 5.23 9.30
N MET A 372 5.57 5.68 10.51
CA MET A 372 4.66 5.60 11.66
C MET A 372 3.42 6.49 11.48
N LEU A 373 3.59 7.66 10.85
CA LEU A 373 2.48 8.56 10.50
C LEU A 373 1.57 7.96 9.42
N HIS A 374 2.17 7.33 8.40
CA HIS A 374 1.49 6.60 7.34
C HIS A 374 0.63 5.47 7.92
N GLU A 375 1.22 4.56 8.69
CA GLU A 375 0.50 3.45 9.33
C GLU A 375 -0.53 3.94 10.35
N GLY A 376 -0.27 5.07 11.00
CA GLY A 376 -1.23 5.75 11.87
C GLY A 376 -2.45 6.28 11.10
N GLY A 377 -2.30 6.71 9.85
CA GLY A 377 -3.40 7.09 8.97
C GLY A 377 -4.27 5.88 8.58
N HIS A 378 -3.65 4.74 8.25
CA HIS A 378 -4.40 3.48 8.08
C HIS A 378 -5.11 3.08 9.36
N ALA A 379 -4.47 3.22 10.52
CA ALA A 379 -5.09 2.89 11.79
C ALA A 379 -6.35 3.72 12.04
N VAL A 380 -6.27 5.03 11.85
CA VAL A 380 -7.41 5.94 11.94
C VAL A 380 -8.53 5.53 10.98
N HIS A 381 -8.20 5.12 9.76
CA HIS A 381 -9.17 4.62 8.80
C HIS A 381 -9.92 3.38 9.33
N SER A 382 -9.22 2.37 9.85
CA SER A 382 -9.86 1.20 10.46
C SER A 382 -10.77 1.55 11.63
N PHE A 383 -10.35 2.50 12.49
CA PHE A 383 -11.20 2.98 13.59
C PHE A 383 -12.47 3.69 13.09
N LEU A 384 -12.38 4.43 11.97
CA LEU A 384 -13.54 5.11 11.38
C LEU A 384 -14.48 4.12 10.68
N THR A 385 -13.97 3.02 10.13
CA THR A 385 -14.77 2.01 9.41
C THR A 385 -15.21 0.83 10.28
N ARG A 386 -14.71 0.66 11.51
CA ARG A 386 -15.06 -0.51 12.36
C ARG A 386 -16.56 -0.71 12.59
N GLY A 387 -17.33 0.37 12.57
CA GLY A 387 -18.79 0.33 12.74
C GLY A 387 -19.56 -0.03 11.46
N LEU A 388 -18.88 -0.17 10.32
CA LEU A 388 -19.52 -0.59 9.08
C LEU A 388 -19.98 -2.05 9.19
N PRO A 389 -21.19 -2.35 8.71
CA PRO A 389 -21.85 -3.61 8.99
C PRO A 389 -21.31 -4.80 8.17
N LEU A 390 -20.73 -4.55 7.00
CA LEU A 390 -20.04 -5.58 6.23
C LEU A 390 -18.52 -5.41 6.37
N GLY A 391 -17.82 -6.54 6.50
CA GLY A 391 -16.36 -6.59 6.45
C GLY A 391 -15.81 -6.02 5.15
N ALA A 392 -16.44 -6.36 4.01
CA ALA A 392 -16.05 -5.83 2.71
C ALA A 392 -16.11 -4.29 2.61
N ASP A 393 -17.00 -3.64 3.36
CA ASP A 393 -17.08 -2.17 3.38
C ASP A 393 -15.88 -1.54 4.14
N LYS A 394 -15.18 -2.32 4.96
CA LYS A 394 -13.99 -1.88 5.72
C LYS A 394 -12.70 -1.98 4.89
N HIS A 395 -12.75 -2.62 3.73
CA HIS A 395 -11.62 -2.88 2.83
C HIS A 395 -11.78 -2.12 1.50
N PRO A 396 -11.57 -0.80 1.50
CA PRO A 396 -11.60 -0.02 0.27
C PRO A 396 -10.39 -0.31 -0.62
N PRO A 397 -10.49 -0.02 -1.93
CA PRO A 397 -9.37 -0.20 -2.84
C PRO A 397 -8.22 0.76 -2.50
N SER A 398 -7.02 0.46 -2.96
CA SER A 398 -5.80 1.10 -2.48
C SER A 398 -5.76 2.61 -2.74
N GLU A 399 -6.42 3.12 -3.79
CA GLU A 399 -6.53 4.56 -4.03
C GLU A 399 -7.16 5.30 -2.85
N VAL A 400 -8.07 4.65 -2.12
CA VAL A 400 -8.72 5.19 -0.93
C VAL A 400 -7.94 4.82 0.33
N ALA A 401 -7.41 3.60 0.43
CA ALA A 401 -6.63 3.18 1.59
C ALA A 401 -5.37 4.04 1.76
N GLU A 402 -4.62 4.28 0.67
CA GLU A 402 -3.42 5.10 0.63
C GLU A 402 -3.74 6.61 0.74
N LEU A 403 -4.93 7.05 0.30
CA LEU A 403 -5.38 8.42 0.56
C LEU A 403 -5.44 8.69 2.07
N ALA A 404 -5.82 7.69 2.88
CA ALA A 404 -5.86 7.80 4.33
C ALA A 404 -4.47 8.04 4.93
N SER A 405 -3.50 7.20 4.58
CA SER A 405 -2.14 7.22 5.13
C SER A 405 -1.34 8.43 4.64
N MET A 406 -1.29 8.65 3.32
CA MET A 406 -0.51 9.74 2.72
C MET A 406 -1.04 11.14 3.08
N SER A 407 -2.36 11.29 3.27
CA SER A 407 -2.90 12.57 3.75
C SER A 407 -2.47 12.84 5.20
N MET A 408 -2.39 11.80 6.03
CA MET A 408 -1.95 11.92 7.42
C MET A 408 -0.48 12.33 7.51
N GLU A 409 0.39 11.76 6.66
CA GLU A 409 1.80 12.18 6.55
C GLU A 409 1.91 13.70 6.33
N LEU A 410 1.21 14.22 5.31
CA LEU A 410 1.26 15.63 4.93
C LEU A 410 0.63 16.56 5.98
N MET A 411 -0.56 16.24 6.49
CA MET A 411 -1.24 17.07 7.50
C MET A 411 -0.45 17.12 8.81
N SER A 412 0.20 16.01 9.18
CA SER A 412 0.97 15.92 10.43
C SER A 412 2.21 16.81 10.46
N MET A 413 2.71 17.27 9.30
CA MET A 413 3.87 18.15 9.21
C MET A 413 3.74 19.43 10.06
N ASP A 414 2.53 19.95 10.29
CA ASP A 414 2.30 21.08 11.20
C ASP A 414 2.82 20.82 12.62
N GLN A 415 2.86 19.55 13.02
CA GLN A 415 3.21 19.09 14.36
C GLN A 415 4.59 18.41 14.42
N TRP A 416 5.36 18.37 13.32
CA TRP A 416 6.67 17.71 13.29
C TRP A 416 7.74 18.34 14.20
N HIS A 417 7.48 19.54 14.73
CA HIS A 417 8.32 20.15 15.78
C HIS A 417 8.41 19.28 17.05
N VAL A 418 7.48 18.34 17.26
CA VAL A 418 7.52 17.32 18.32
C VAL A 418 8.70 16.35 18.13
N PHE A 419 9.03 16.02 16.88
CA PHE A 419 10.18 15.17 16.53
C PHE A 419 11.46 15.98 16.31
N PHE A 420 11.33 17.20 15.77
CA PHE A 420 12.45 18.07 15.39
C PHE A 420 12.31 19.43 16.09
N PRO A 421 12.82 19.57 17.33
CA PRO A 421 12.72 20.83 18.07
C PRO A 421 13.66 21.91 17.53
N ASP A 422 14.73 21.53 16.83
CA ASP A 422 15.59 22.45 16.11
C ASP A 422 14.92 22.88 14.79
N ALA A 423 14.92 24.19 14.53
CA ALA A 423 14.21 24.77 13.39
C ALA A 423 14.82 24.34 12.04
N GLU A 424 16.14 24.14 11.98
CA GLU A 424 16.82 23.74 10.76
C GLU A 424 16.59 22.25 10.47
N ASP A 425 16.63 21.40 11.49
CA ASP A 425 16.26 19.99 11.34
C ASP A 425 14.79 19.81 10.94
N LEU A 426 13.88 20.61 11.50
CA LEU A 426 12.47 20.62 11.10
C LEU A 426 12.30 21.02 9.64
N ARG A 427 13.00 22.07 9.21
CA ARG A 427 13.00 22.54 7.82
C ARG A 427 13.51 21.47 6.86
N ARG A 428 14.65 20.85 7.20
CA ARG A 428 15.24 19.72 6.44
C ARG A 428 14.27 18.55 6.34
N ALA A 429 13.68 18.12 7.46
CA ALA A 429 12.73 17.02 7.49
C ALA A 429 11.54 17.25 6.53
N LYS A 430 10.91 18.43 6.62
CA LYS A 430 9.77 18.79 5.77
C LYS A 430 10.16 18.88 4.29
N LYS A 431 11.30 19.51 3.97
CA LYS A 431 11.78 19.63 2.59
C LYS A 431 12.04 18.25 1.99
N THR A 432 12.76 17.38 2.70
CA THR A 432 13.03 15.99 2.25
C THR A 432 11.74 15.21 2.03
N HIS A 433 10.75 15.35 2.90
CA HIS A 433 9.47 14.65 2.72
C HIS A 433 8.69 15.18 1.50
N LEU A 434 8.59 16.50 1.34
CA LEU A 434 7.88 17.10 0.20
C LEU A 434 8.56 16.81 -1.15
N GLU A 435 9.89 16.76 -1.19
CA GLU A 435 10.64 16.27 -2.36
C GLU A 435 10.24 14.82 -2.66
N SER A 436 10.25 13.93 -1.65
CA SER A 436 9.91 12.51 -1.84
C SER A 436 8.47 12.28 -2.32
N VAL A 437 7.54 13.15 -1.91
CA VAL A 437 6.14 13.14 -2.36
C VAL A 437 6.06 13.41 -3.86
N LEU A 438 6.84 14.36 -4.39
CA LEU A 438 6.89 14.64 -5.83
C LEU A 438 7.68 13.59 -6.61
N GLU A 439 8.78 13.07 -6.06
CA GLU A 439 9.61 12.02 -6.67
C GLU A 439 8.87 10.69 -6.84
N THR A 440 7.80 10.47 -6.08
CA THR A 440 6.97 9.26 -6.20
C THR A 440 6.27 9.19 -7.57
N PHE A 441 5.82 10.31 -8.13
CA PHE A 441 5.01 10.29 -9.37
C PHE A 441 5.78 9.76 -10.59
N PRO A 442 7.01 10.23 -10.93
CA PRO A 442 7.73 9.71 -12.09
C PRO A 442 8.11 8.24 -11.96
N TRP A 443 8.46 7.77 -10.76
CA TRP A 443 8.75 6.35 -10.55
C TRP A 443 7.51 5.49 -10.75
N VAL A 444 6.36 5.90 -10.18
CA VAL A 444 5.09 5.20 -10.37
C VAL A 444 4.68 5.16 -11.85
N ALA A 445 4.77 6.29 -12.55
CA ALA A 445 4.46 6.36 -13.99
C ALA A 445 5.37 5.46 -14.82
N THR A 446 6.65 5.36 -14.49
CA THR A 446 7.58 4.44 -15.14
C THR A 446 7.17 2.99 -14.94
N ILE A 447 6.86 2.57 -13.71
CA ILE A 447 6.45 1.20 -13.41
C ILE A 447 5.14 0.84 -14.12
N ASP A 448 4.09 1.66 -13.99
CA ASP A 448 2.78 1.35 -14.56
C ASP A 448 2.81 1.36 -16.09
N LYS A 449 3.41 2.39 -16.71
CA LYS A 449 3.55 2.46 -18.18
C LYS A 449 4.34 1.28 -18.75
N PHE A 450 5.41 0.87 -18.07
CA PHE A 450 6.19 -0.32 -18.46
C PHE A 450 5.33 -1.59 -18.36
N GLN A 451 4.55 -1.72 -17.29
CA GLN A 451 3.72 -2.87 -17.05
C GLN A 451 2.54 -3.00 -18.04
N HIS A 452 1.93 -1.88 -18.43
CA HIS A 452 0.95 -1.83 -19.52
C HIS A 452 1.54 -2.44 -20.80
N TRP A 453 2.75 -2.02 -21.19
CA TRP A 453 3.42 -2.55 -22.38
C TRP A 453 3.73 -4.05 -22.26
N ILE A 454 4.23 -4.51 -21.10
CA ILE A 454 4.55 -5.93 -20.85
C ILE A 454 3.34 -6.81 -21.15
N TYR A 455 2.18 -6.46 -20.58
CA TYR A 455 1.01 -7.32 -20.65
C TYR A 455 0.20 -7.16 -21.93
N GLU A 456 0.34 -6.03 -22.63
CA GLU A 456 -0.17 -5.88 -24.01
C GLU A 456 0.69 -6.61 -25.05
N ASN A 457 1.96 -6.90 -24.71
CA ASN A 457 2.92 -7.59 -25.57
C ASN A 457 3.47 -8.85 -24.88
N PRO A 458 2.64 -9.85 -24.55
CA PRO A 458 3.04 -10.98 -23.70
C PRO A 458 4.13 -11.89 -24.30
N ALA A 459 4.43 -11.74 -25.60
CA ALA A 459 5.46 -12.50 -26.32
C ALA A 459 6.77 -11.73 -26.52
N HIS A 460 6.97 -10.61 -25.83
CA HIS A 460 8.21 -9.84 -25.89
C HIS A 460 9.42 -10.67 -25.43
N THR A 461 10.57 -10.40 -26.04
CA THR A 461 11.86 -10.94 -25.63
C THR A 461 12.46 -10.15 -24.47
N GLU A 462 13.43 -10.73 -23.75
CA GLU A 462 14.15 -10.03 -22.68
C GLU A 462 14.83 -8.76 -23.18
N THR A 463 15.44 -8.80 -24.37
CA THR A 463 16.02 -7.62 -25.02
C THR A 463 14.98 -6.52 -25.30
N GLU A 464 13.80 -6.87 -25.80
CA GLU A 464 12.73 -5.89 -26.01
C GLU A 464 12.24 -5.31 -24.68
N ARG A 465 12.14 -6.13 -23.63
CA ARG A 465 11.79 -5.71 -22.27
C ARG A 465 12.80 -4.72 -21.70
N HIS A 466 14.09 -5.02 -21.80
CA HIS A 466 15.17 -4.14 -21.36
C HIS A 466 15.16 -2.81 -22.12
N ASN A 467 15.04 -2.85 -23.44
CA ASN A 467 14.98 -1.63 -24.26
C ASN A 467 13.76 -0.78 -23.91
N ARG A 468 12.59 -1.41 -23.74
CA ARG A 468 11.37 -0.70 -23.36
C ARG A 468 11.50 -0.09 -21.97
N TRP A 469 12.08 -0.82 -21.02
CA TRP A 469 12.33 -0.30 -19.69
C TRP A 469 13.19 0.97 -19.75
N VAL A 470 14.32 0.94 -20.46
CA VAL A 470 15.22 2.09 -20.56
C VAL A 470 14.51 3.27 -21.23
N GLU A 471 13.75 3.04 -22.30
CA GLU A 471 12.96 4.10 -22.96
C GLU A 471 11.97 4.77 -22.00
N VAL A 472 11.22 3.98 -21.24
CA VAL A 472 10.23 4.50 -20.28
C VAL A 472 10.93 5.13 -19.08
N PHE A 473 12.03 4.57 -18.58
CA PHE A 473 12.80 5.16 -17.50
C PHE A 473 13.32 6.55 -17.88
N ASP A 474 13.94 6.69 -19.05
CA ASP A 474 14.50 7.96 -19.54
C ASP A 474 13.43 9.01 -19.87
N GLU A 475 12.18 8.59 -20.10
CA GLU A 475 11.05 9.50 -20.29
C GLU A 475 10.67 10.26 -19.01
N PHE A 476 10.81 9.62 -17.84
CA PHE A 476 10.28 10.11 -16.57
C PHE A 476 11.35 10.42 -15.52
N ASN A 477 12.48 9.72 -15.52
CA ASN A 477 13.42 9.71 -14.40
C ASN A 477 14.81 10.15 -14.82
N GLN A 478 15.46 10.92 -13.93
CA GLN A 478 16.91 11.13 -13.93
C GLN A 478 17.47 11.69 -15.25
N ARG A 479 16.72 12.57 -15.93
CA ARG A 479 17.11 13.19 -17.21
C ARG A 479 18.30 14.13 -17.08
N THR A 480 18.54 14.68 -15.89
CA THR A 480 19.65 15.59 -15.56
C THR A 480 20.81 14.86 -14.84
N VAL A 481 20.64 13.57 -14.53
CA VAL A 481 21.65 12.74 -13.88
C VAL A 481 22.58 12.13 -14.93
N ASP A 482 23.88 12.22 -14.69
CA ASP A 482 24.89 11.67 -15.57
C ASP A 482 25.09 10.16 -15.35
N TRP A 483 24.67 9.38 -16.34
CA TRP A 483 24.80 7.93 -16.38
C TRP A 483 26.02 7.44 -17.17
N THR A 484 26.92 8.32 -17.61
CA THR A 484 28.10 7.95 -18.41
C THR A 484 28.93 6.88 -17.71
N GLY A 485 29.14 5.74 -18.37
CA GLY A 485 29.87 4.58 -17.83
C GLY A 485 29.09 3.73 -16.83
N LEU A 486 27.77 3.88 -16.77
CA LEU A 486 26.82 3.13 -15.93
C LEU A 486 25.64 2.56 -16.75
N GLU A 487 25.70 2.66 -18.08
CA GLU A 487 24.61 2.33 -18.99
C GLU A 487 24.16 0.87 -18.84
N ASP A 488 25.10 -0.03 -18.55
CA ASP A 488 24.86 -1.47 -18.36
C ASP A 488 23.98 -1.79 -17.14
N PHE A 489 23.83 -0.86 -16.18
CA PHE A 489 22.96 -1.06 -15.02
C PHE A 489 21.49 -0.70 -15.29
N LYS A 490 21.23 0.26 -16.20
CA LYS A 490 19.87 0.78 -16.45
C LYS A 490 18.85 -0.31 -16.81
N PRO A 491 19.15 -1.27 -17.71
CA PRO A 491 18.22 -2.34 -18.11
C PRO A 491 17.61 -3.16 -16.96
N TYR A 492 18.28 -3.22 -15.82
CA TYR A 492 17.92 -4.09 -14.70
C TYR A 492 17.30 -3.32 -13.52
N LEU A 493 17.18 -1.99 -13.60
CA LEU A 493 16.67 -1.18 -12.47
C LEU A 493 15.24 -1.54 -12.07
N TRP A 494 14.41 -2.06 -12.98
CA TRP A 494 13.05 -2.49 -12.68
C TRP A 494 13.00 -3.76 -11.83
N GLN A 495 14.02 -4.61 -11.88
CA GLN A 495 14.01 -5.91 -11.20
C GLN A 495 13.98 -5.75 -9.66
N LYS A 496 14.39 -4.59 -9.14
CA LYS A 496 14.24 -4.26 -7.71
C LYS A 496 12.80 -4.00 -7.27
N GLN A 497 11.88 -3.80 -8.22
CA GLN A 497 10.49 -3.46 -7.96
C GLN A 497 9.68 -4.74 -7.73
N LEU A 498 9.50 -5.12 -6.46
CA LEU A 498 8.75 -6.33 -6.10
C LEU A 498 7.34 -6.37 -6.71
N HIS A 499 6.68 -5.22 -6.84
CA HIS A 499 5.30 -5.12 -7.31
C HIS A 499 5.11 -5.69 -8.72
N LEU A 500 6.12 -5.62 -9.59
CA LEU A 500 6.05 -6.25 -10.91
C LEU A 500 5.97 -7.78 -10.78
N TYR A 501 6.74 -8.35 -9.86
CA TYR A 501 6.81 -9.78 -9.62
C TYR A 501 5.66 -10.30 -8.76
N GLU A 502 5.21 -9.57 -7.75
CA GLU A 502 4.30 -10.08 -6.71
C GLU A 502 2.86 -9.57 -6.86
N VAL A 503 2.67 -8.29 -7.15
CA VAL A 503 1.34 -7.65 -7.13
C VAL A 503 1.16 -6.71 -8.34
N PRO A 504 1.07 -7.27 -9.56
CA PRO A 504 1.04 -6.47 -10.79
C PRO A 504 -0.14 -5.49 -10.81
N PHE A 505 0.10 -4.28 -11.33
CA PHE A 505 -0.82 -3.15 -11.50
C PHE A 505 -1.14 -2.37 -10.22
N TYR A 506 -0.75 -2.83 -9.04
CA TYR A 506 -0.99 -2.14 -7.76
C TYR A 506 -0.36 -0.73 -7.69
N TYR A 507 0.76 -0.52 -8.38
CA TYR A 507 1.63 0.63 -8.10
C TYR A 507 1.08 2.00 -8.54
N ILE A 508 0.22 2.06 -9.57
CA ILE A 508 -0.41 3.32 -10.04
C ILE A 508 -1.30 3.97 -8.97
N GLU A 509 -1.86 3.14 -8.10
CA GLU A 509 -2.81 3.52 -7.05
C GLU A 509 -2.13 4.45 -6.02
N TYR A 510 -0.81 4.29 -5.79
CA TYR A 510 -0.01 5.20 -4.97
C TYR A 510 0.02 6.61 -5.55
N ALA A 511 0.24 6.79 -6.85
CA ALA A 511 0.27 8.12 -7.44
C ALA A 511 -1.13 8.78 -7.44
N MET A 512 -2.19 7.98 -7.64
CA MET A 512 -3.57 8.49 -7.56
C MET A 512 -3.93 8.92 -6.14
N ALA A 513 -3.55 8.13 -5.13
CA ALA A 513 -3.71 8.45 -3.72
C ALA A 513 -2.85 9.65 -3.31
N GLN A 514 -1.59 9.71 -3.71
CA GLN A 514 -0.67 10.81 -3.42
C GLN A 514 -1.18 12.14 -3.98
N LEU A 515 -1.75 12.12 -5.20
CA LEU A 515 -2.39 13.30 -5.79
C LEU A 515 -3.57 13.77 -4.94
N GLY A 516 -4.41 12.84 -4.52
CA GLY A 516 -5.52 13.11 -3.60
C GLY A 516 -5.03 13.65 -2.26
N ALA A 517 -3.98 13.08 -1.69
CA ALA A 517 -3.40 13.48 -0.42
C ALA A 517 -2.86 14.90 -0.46
N ILE A 518 -2.18 15.31 -1.55
CA ILE A 518 -1.77 16.70 -1.75
C ILE A 518 -2.99 17.63 -1.80
N ALA A 519 -4.08 17.21 -2.44
CA ALA A 519 -5.30 18.00 -2.50
C ALA A 519 -5.99 18.12 -1.13
N VAL A 520 -6.04 17.04 -0.33
CA VAL A 520 -6.52 17.07 1.06
C VAL A 520 -5.66 18.00 1.89
N TRP A 521 -4.34 17.87 1.78
CA TRP A 521 -3.39 18.72 2.49
C TRP A 521 -3.55 20.19 2.13
N ARG A 522 -3.73 20.53 0.85
CA ARG A 522 -4.04 21.90 0.41
C ARG A 522 -5.30 22.43 1.08
N ASN A 523 -6.38 21.65 1.10
CA ASN A 523 -7.62 22.05 1.76
C ASN A 523 -7.43 22.23 3.28
N TYR A 524 -6.66 21.35 3.92
CA TYR A 524 -6.29 21.45 5.33
C TYR A 524 -5.45 22.70 5.63
N ARG A 525 -4.47 23.04 4.79
CA ARG A 525 -3.65 24.27 4.96
C ARG A 525 -4.49 25.55 4.86
N GLN A 526 -5.55 25.54 4.05
CA GLN A 526 -6.49 26.66 3.93
C GLN A 526 -7.44 26.76 5.12
N ASN A 527 -7.95 25.63 5.61
CA ASN A 527 -8.83 25.55 6.77
C ASN A 527 -8.61 24.22 7.52
N PRO A 528 -7.76 24.20 8.58
CA PRO A 528 -7.38 22.96 9.25
C PRO A 528 -8.56 22.17 9.82
N ALA A 529 -9.54 22.86 10.41
CA ALA A 529 -10.70 22.23 11.01
C ALA A 529 -11.59 21.55 9.97
N GLU A 530 -11.92 22.25 8.88
CA GLU A 530 -12.76 21.67 7.83
C GLU A 530 -12.01 20.63 7.00
N GLY A 531 -10.74 20.85 6.67
CA GLY A 531 -9.92 19.89 5.93
C GLY A 531 -9.81 18.55 6.66
N LEU A 532 -9.54 18.58 7.98
CA LEU A 532 -9.49 17.36 8.78
C LEU A 532 -10.88 16.71 8.97
N ALA A 533 -11.94 17.51 9.11
CA ALA A 533 -13.30 16.98 9.16
C ALA A 533 -13.69 16.29 7.84
N ALA A 534 -13.36 16.90 6.69
CA ALA A 534 -13.60 16.33 5.37
C ALA A 534 -12.83 15.02 5.15
N TYR A 535 -11.56 14.99 5.54
CA TYR A 535 -10.75 13.78 5.55
C TYR A 535 -11.43 12.65 6.34
N LYS A 536 -11.83 12.91 7.60
CA LYS A 536 -12.52 11.91 8.43
C LYS A 536 -13.85 11.46 7.83
N ARG A 537 -14.64 12.38 7.25
CA ARG A 537 -15.91 12.04 6.58
C ARG A 537 -15.69 11.11 5.39
N ALA A 538 -14.67 11.35 4.59
CA ALA A 538 -14.33 10.48 3.46
C ALA A 538 -13.93 9.08 3.93
N LEU A 539 -13.04 8.98 4.91
CA LEU A 539 -12.60 7.69 5.44
C LEU A 539 -13.71 6.89 6.12
N ALA A 540 -14.63 7.56 6.82
CA ALA A 540 -15.77 6.90 7.46
C ALA A 540 -16.73 6.22 6.48
N LEU A 541 -16.65 6.52 5.18
CA LEU A 541 -17.43 5.82 4.15
C LEU A 541 -16.89 4.41 3.88
N GLY A 542 -15.63 4.12 4.21
CA GLY A 542 -14.98 2.87 3.79
C GLY A 542 -15.17 2.65 2.28
N TYR A 543 -15.66 1.47 1.88
CA TYR A 543 -16.00 1.15 0.50
C TYR A 543 -17.50 1.12 0.20
N THR A 544 -18.30 1.88 0.95
CA THR A 544 -19.75 1.98 0.71
C THR A 544 -20.11 2.89 -0.48
N ALA A 545 -19.13 3.58 -1.06
CA ALA A 545 -19.33 4.48 -2.20
C ALA A 545 -18.21 4.32 -3.25
N PRO A 546 -18.47 4.67 -4.53
CA PRO A 546 -17.43 4.71 -5.55
C PRO A 546 -16.32 5.72 -5.22
N ILE A 547 -15.11 5.50 -5.73
CA ILE A 547 -13.90 6.27 -5.36
C ILE A 547 -14.13 7.78 -5.53
N GLY A 548 -14.73 8.20 -6.65
CA GLY A 548 -15.01 9.61 -6.91
C GLY A 548 -15.93 10.27 -5.88
N GLN A 549 -16.88 9.53 -5.29
CA GLN A 549 -17.76 10.04 -4.23
C GLN A 549 -17.03 10.13 -2.89
N ILE A 550 -16.15 9.17 -2.59
CA ILE A 550 -15.29 9.21 -1.40
C ILE A 550 -14.36 10.42 -1.45
N TYR A 551 -13.71 10.65 -2.60
CA TYR A 551 -12.87 11.82 -2.83
C TYR A 551 -13.66 13.13 -2.72
N ALA A 552 -14.87 13.18 -3.25
CA ALA A 552 -15.76 14.34 -3.11
C ALA A 552 -16.14 14.62 -1.65
N ALA A 553 -16.31 13.59 -0.81
CA ALA A 553 -16.57 13.74 0.62
C ALA A 553 -15.37 14.39 1.37
N ALA A 554 -14.15 14.19 0.87
CA ALA A 554 -12.93 14.86 1.33
C ALA A 554 -12.76 16.27 0.73
N GLY A 555 -13.70 16.75 -0.09
CA GLY A 555 -13.64 18.04 -0.74
C GLY A 555 -12.64 18.12 -1.89
N ILE A 556 -12.26 16.97 -2.47
CA ILE A 556 -11.30 16.86 -3.58
C ILE A 556 -11.93 16.15 -4.78
N ARG A 557 -11.17 16.04 -5.88
CA ARG A 557 -11.62 15.39 -7.12
C ARG A 557 -10.70 14.22 -7.45
N PHE A 558 -11.28 13.11 -7.89
CA PHE A 558 -10.57 12.02 -8.54
C PHE A 558 -10.34 12.41 -10.02
N ASP A 559 -9.31 13.23 -10.25
CA ASP A 559 -9.05 13.95 -11.51
C ASP A 559 -7.55 13.84 -11.83
N PHE A 560 -7.22 13.34 -13.02
CA PHE A 560 -5.84 13.13 -13.47
C PHE A 560 -5.42 14.07 -14.60
N SER A 561 -6.18 15.14 -14.82
CA SER A 561 -5.86 16.15 -15.83
C SER A 561 -4.54 16.87 -15.52
N THR A 562 -3.81 17.20 -16.58
CA THR A 562 -2.55 17.97 -16.49
C THR A 562 -2.74 19.26 -15.68
N ASP A 563 -3.85 19.96 -15.86
CA ASP A 563 -4.10 21.22 -15.14
C ASP A 563 -4.29 21.00 -13.64
N TYR A 564 -5.06 19.97 -13.24
CA TYR A 564 -5.25 19.68 -11.83
C TYR A 564 -3.95 19.25 -11.15
N LEU A 565 -3.19 18.34 -11.78
CA LEU A 565 -1.88 17.92 -11.30
C LEU A 565 -0.93 19.12 -11.17
N ARG A 566 -0.89 20.01 -12.17
CA ARG A 566 -0.08 21.24 -12.11
C ARG A 566 -0.45 22.10 -10.91
N THR A 567 -1.74 22.31 -10.65
CA THR A 567 -2.17 23.13 -9.48
C THR A 567 -1.70 22.56 -8.15
N LEU A 568 -1.60 21.24 -8.03
CA LEU A 568 -1.19 20.56 -6.82
C LEU A 568 0.33 20.51 -6.69
N ALA A 569 1.05 20.27 -7.79
CA ALA A 569 2.50 20.33 -7.82
C ALA A 569 3.03 21.75 -7.54
N ASP A 570 2.39 22.78 -8.10
CA ASP A 570 2.71 24.19 -7.82
C ASP A 570 2.48 24.51 -6.34
N PHE A 571 1.39 24.03 -5.74
CA PHE A 571 1.13 24.19 -4.31
C PHE A 571 2.21 23.55 -3.43
N VAL A 572 2.65 22.33 -3.74
CA VAL A 572 3.76 21.69 -3.01
C VAL A 572 5.04 22.52 -3.12
N ARG A 573 5.37 23.01 -4.33
CA ARG A 573 6.53 23.87 -4.55
C ARG A 573 6.45 25.18 -3.76
N GLU A 574 5.27 25.79 -3.69
CA GLU A 574 5.04 27.02 -2.91
C GLU A 574 5.23 26.78 -1.40
N GLU A 575 4.69 25.68 -0.86
CA GLU A 575 4.89 25.32 0.55
C GLU A 575 6.37 24.98 0.83
N MET A 576 7.07 24.30 -0.09
CA MET A 576 8.51 24.05 0.03
C MET A 576 9.32 25.34 0.04
N ALA A 577 8.98 26.32 -0.81
CA ALA A 577 9.66 27.61 -0.87
C ALA A 577 9.42 28.50 0.36
N ALA A 578 8.37 28.23 1.13
CA ALA A 578 8.05 28.92 2.37
C ALA A 578 8.80 28.37 3.60
N LEU A 579 9.48 27.22 3.48
CA LEU A 579 10.33 26.60 4.50
C LEU A 579 11.73 27.22 4.51
#